data_AF-B9E6F7-F1
#
_entry.id   AF-B9E6F7-F1
#
_cell.length_a   1.000
_cell.length_b   1.000
_cell.length_c   1.000
_cell.angle_alpha   90.00
_cell.angle_beta   90.00
_cell.angle_gamma   90.00
#
_symmetry.space_group_name_H-M   'P 1'
#
loop_
_entity.id
_entity.type
_entity.pdbx_description
1 polymer ?
#
loop_
_entity_poly.entity_id
_entity_poly.type
_entity_poly.pdbx_seq_one_letter_code
_entity_poly.pdbx_strand_id
1 'polypeptide(L)'
;MKLTNRDIEIISFIEKVTGATIVQIQKAFFPSYDMAAKRLKKLSDNKFIKVQVHPILGKKVYYIKKLPSFHSLVITNVAIAFKDKIKFMQREYKVKNNKVDCIFILEDGRIIILEVDIYNRTKETKIKEVLNTLAETKAKIEFWIVCKHERRVRMQEVKYIKIDDVEI
;
A
#
# COMPACT_ATOMS: atom_id res chain seq x y z
N MET A 1 9.83 8.65 26.24
CA MET A 1 8.93 7.48 26.33
C MET A 1 9.74 6.20 26.11
N LYS A 2 9.47 5.10 26.82
CA LYS A 2 10.06 3.78 26.48
C LYS A 2 9.26 3.15 25.31
N LEU A 3 9.96 2.77 24.24
CA LEU A 3 9.36 2.08 23.10
C LEU A 3 8.94 0.66 23.49
N THR A 4 7.80 0.24 22.97
CA THR A 4 7.29 -1.13 23.03
C THR A 4 7.58 -1.84 21.71
N ASN A 5 7.55 -3.17 21.70
CA ASN A 5 7.74 -3.94 20.45
C ASN A 5 6.73 -3.53 19.36
N ARG A 6 5.48 -3.27 19.74
CA ARG A 6 4.46 -2.75 18.83
C ARG A 6 4.84 -1.40 18.22
N ASP A 7 5.50 -0.51 18.96
CA ASP A 7 5.94 0.77 18.38
C ASP A 7 7.04 0.57 17.35
N ILE A 8 7.96 -0.34 17.62
CA ILE A 8 9.03 -0.69 16.69
C ILE A 8 8.39 -1.24 15.41
N GLU A 9 7.44 -2.16 15.54
CA GLU A 9 6.69 -2.69 14.39
C GLU A 9 5.93 -1.61 13.62
N ILE A 10 5.28 -0.66 14.30
CA ILE A 10 4.59 0.47 13.66
C ILE A 10 5.57 1.35 12.89
N ILE A 11 6.71 1.70 13.51
CA ILE A 11 7.73 2.55 12.88
C ILE A 11 8.30 1.85 11.64
N SER A 12 8.70 0.58 11.78
CA SER A 12 9.21 -0.23 10.65
C SER A 12 8.18 -0.40 9.55
N PHE A 13 6.90 -0.58 9.90
CA PHE A 13 5.81 -0.64 8.94
C PHE A 13 5.66 0.67 8.18
N ILE A 14 5.56 1.81 8.88
CA ILE A 14 5.46 3.15 8.29
C ILE A 14 6.66 3.44 7.38
N GLU A 15 7.86 3.02 7.77
CA GLU A 15 9.05 3.16 6.93
C GLU A 15 8.93 2.37 5.62
N LYS A 16 8.52 1.09 5.71
CA LYS A 16 8.34 0.20 4.55
C LYS A 16 7.27 0.69 3.59
N VAL A 17 6.13 1.16 4.10
CA VAL A 17 5.00 1.64 3.29
C VAL A 17 5.02 3.14 3.03
N THR A 18 6.07 3.84 3.47
CA THR A 18 6.30 5.30 3.39
C THR A 18 5.37 6.20 4.23
N GLY A 19 4.18 5.71 4.59
CA GLY A 19 3.30 6.37 5.54
C GLY A 19 1.89 5.78 5.56
N ALA A 20 1.13 6.14 6.59
CA ALA A 20 -0.20 5.59 6.84
C ALA A 20 -1.09 6.57 7.63
N THR A 21 -2.41 6.47 7.47
CA THR A 21 -3.39 7.18 8.31
C THR A 21 -3.59 6.48 9.66
N ILE A 22 -4.31 7.13 10.57
CA ILE A 22 -4.69 6.50 11.86
C ILE A 22 -5.52 5.24 11.63
N VAL A 23 -6.49 5.27 10.71
CA VAL A 23 -7.37 4.13 10.41
C VAL A 23 -6.55 2.96 9.87
N GLN A 24 -5.61 3.23 8.97
CA GLN A 24 -4.71 2.22 8.43
C GLN A 24 -3.83 1.57 9.52
N ILE A 25 -3.25 2.37 10.40
CA ILE A 25 -2.43 1.86 11.51
C ILE A 25 -3.28 1.11 12.52
N GLN A 26 -4.50 1.59 12.78
CA GLN A 26 -5.46 0.91 13.63
C GLN A 26 -5.73 -0.50 13.11
N LYS A 27 -6.16 -0.64 11.84
CA LYS A 27 -6.42 -1.94 11.22
C LYS A 27 -5.24 -2.91 11.32
N ALA A 28 -4.02 -2.38 11.27
CA ALA A 28 -2.80 -3.20 11.29
C ALA A 28 -2.30 -3.58 12.70
N PHE A 29 -2.61 -2.81 13.75
CA PHE A 29 -1.94 -2.94 15.05
C PHE A 29 -2.81 -2.71 16.30
N PHE A 30 -4.04 -2.21 16.16
CA PHE A 30 -4.88 -1.83 17.30
C PHE A 30 -6.34 -2.26 17.15
N PRO A 31 -6.99 -2.64 18.27
CA PRO A 31 -8.41 -2.97 18.25
C PRO A 31 -9.32 -1.74 18.12
N SER A 32 -8.81 -0.54 18.40
CA SER A 32 -9.61 0.69 18.37
C SER A 32 -8.86 1.90 17.83
N TYR A 33 -9.61 2.82 17.25
CA TYR A 33 -9.10 4.08 16.70
C TYR A 33 -8.46 4.95 17.79
N ASP A 34 -9.10 5.09 18.95
CA ASP A 34 -8.60 5.94 20.03
C ASP A 34 -7.28 5.44 20.60
N MET A 35 -7.09 4.13 20.70
CA MET A 35 -5.81 3.56 21.12
C MET A 35 -4.70 3.88 20.11
N ALA A 36 -4.97 3.69 18.81
CA ALA A 36 -4.04 4.04 17.75
C ALA A 36 -3.71 5.54 17.78
N ALA A 37 -4.72 6.41 17.83
CA ALA A 37 -4.57 7.87 17.86
C ALA A 37 -3.73 8.34 19.06
N LYS A 38 -4.04 7.86 20.28
CA LYS A 38 -3.27 8.19 21.49
C LYS A 38 -1.82 7.71 21.38
N ARG A 39 -1.58 6.52 20.83
CA ARG A 39 -0.21 6.00 20.70
C ARG A 39 0.59 6.72 19.63
N LEU A 40 -0.01 7.00 18.48
CA LEU A 40 0.63 7.74 17.39
C LEU A 40 0.94 9.18 17.77
N LYS A 41 0.07 9.83 18.57
CA LYS A 41 0.39 11.14 19.14
C LYS A 41 1.65 11.07 19.99
N LYS A 42 1.78 10.08 20.90
CA LYS A 42 3.00 9.91 21.71
C LYS A 42 4.24 9.69 20.85
N LEU A 43 4.16 8.85 19.82
CA LEU A 43 5.29 8.61 18.91
C LEU A 43 5.69 9.88 18.16
N SER A 44 4.72 10.69 17.74
CA SER A 44 4.99 11.95 17.06
C SER A 44 5.53 13.04 17.98
N ASP A 45 4.95 13.19 19.17
CA ASP A 45 5.43 14.13 20.20
C ASP A 45 6.89 13.83 20.61
N ASN A 46 7.28 12.54 20.58
CA ASN A 46 8.66 12.10 20.84
C ASN A 46 9.54 12.04 19.56
N LYS A 47 9.07 12.60 18.44
CA LYS A 47 9.81 12.73 17.16
C LYS A 47 10.22 11.42 16.47
N PHE A 48 9.61 10.29 16.82
CA PHE A 48 9.85 9.02 16.11
C PHE A 48 9.18 8.99 14.73
N ILE A 49 8.05 9.69 14.59
CA ILE A 49 7.29 9.82 13.35
C ILE A 49 6.81 11.27 13.18
N LYS A 50 6.72 11.72 11.94
CA LYS A 50 6.11 13.02 11.59
C LYS A 50 4.62 12.83 11.36
N VAL A 51 3.85 13.90 11.55
CA VAL A 51 2.41 13.93 11.28
C VAL A 51 2.05 15.20 10.55
N GLN A 52 1.18 15.08 9.54
CA GLN A 52 0.60 16.23 8.83
C GLN A 52 -0.79 15.85 8.30
N VAL A 53 -1.67 16.84 8.14
CA VAL A 53 -2.95 16.65 7.43
C VAL A 53 -2.66 16.53 5.94
N HIS A 54 -3.08 15.43 5.34
CA HIS A 54 -2.86 15.17 3.92
C HIS A 54 -3.83 16.00 3.07
N PRO A 55 -3.34 16.76 2.07
CA PRO A 55 -4.13 17.79 1.38
C PRO A 55 -5.34 17.23 0.62
N ILE A 56 -5.23 16.02 0.07
CA ILE A 56 -6.32 15.38 -0.69
C ILE A 56 -7.32 14.67 0.24
N LEU A 57 -6.85 14.18 1.39
CA LEU A 57 -7.67 13.32 2.27
C LEU A 57 -8.34 14.11 3.40
N GLY A 58 -7.78 15.26 3.79
CA GLY A 58 -8.17 15.95 5.02
C GLY A 58 -7.87 15.19 6.31
N LYS A 59 -7.16 14.06 6.23
CA LYS A 59 -6.84 13.17 7.37
C LYS A 59 -5.39 13.31 7.81
N LYS A 60 -5.13 13.06 9.10
CA LYS A 60 -3.76 12.97 9.64
C LYS A 60 -3.06 11.73 9.08
N VAL A 61 -1.87 11.96 8.52
CA VAL A 61 -0.98 10.93 7.99
C VAL A 61 0.34 10.95 8.75
N TYR A 62 0.82 9.77 9.11
CA TYR A 62 2.06 9.55 9.82
C TYR A 62 3.13 8.99 8.89
N TYR A 63 4.34 9.53 8.94
CA TYR A 63 5.43 9.21 8.02
C TYR A 63 6.81 9.49 8.64
N ILE A 64 7.87 8.89 8.10
CA ILE A 64 9.25 9.12 8.57
C ILE A 64 9.94 10.26 7.81
N LYS A 65 10.02 10.12 6.48
CA LYS A 65 10.83 11.01 5.62
C LYS A 65 10.00 12.19 5.09
N LYS A 66 9.23 11.92 4.03
CA LYS A 66 8.36 12.87 3.32
C LYS A 66 6.90 12.43 3.43
N LEU A 67 5.99 13.40 3.44
CA LEU A 67 4.55 13.13 3.39
C LEU A 67 4.23 12.27 2.14
N PRO A 68 3.65 11.07 2.29
CA PRO A 68 3.30 10.22 1.17
C PRO A 68 2.20 10.86 0.32
N SER A 69 2.19 10.53 -0.98
CA SER A 69 1.10 10.89 -1.88
C SER A 69 -0.16 10.06 -1.59
N PHE A 70 -1.31 10.51 -2.09
CA PHE A 70 -2.55 9.72 -2.01
C PHE A 70 -2.38 8.32 -2.63
N HIS A 71 -1.70 8.25 -3.78
CA HIS A 71 -1.33 6.99 -4.46
C HIS A 71 -0.55 6.04 -3.53
N SER A 72 0.39 6.57 -2.77
CA SER A 72 1.15 5.78 -1.78
C SER A 72 0.26 5.21 -0.68
N LEU A 73 -0.71 5.99 -0.20
CA LEU A 73 -1.63 5.57 0.86
C LEU A 73 -2.60 4.49 0.38
N VAL A 74 -2.98 4.48 -0.90
CA VAL A 74 -3.74 3.38 -1.50
C VAL A 74 -2.93 2.07 -1.46
N ILE A 75 -1.65 2.12 -1.85
CA ILE A 75 -0.75 0.96 -1.77
C ILE A 75 -0.63 0.47 -0.32
N THR A 76 -0.51 1.38 0.64
CA THR A 76 -0.48 1.04 2.07
C THR A 76 -1.71 0.22 2.49
N ASN A 77 -2.90 0.54 1.97
CA ASN A 77 -4.10 -0.23 2.33
C ASN A 77 -4.04 -1.68 1.84
N VAL A 78 -3.49 -1.91 0.64
CA VAL A 78 -3.26 -3.27 0.11
C VAL A 78 -2.19 -3.98 0.94
N ALA A 79 -1.13 -3.28 1.35
CA ALA A 79 -0.10 -3.84 2.22
C ALA A 79 -0.66 -4.29 3.58
N ILE A 80 -1.65 -3.56 4.13
CA ILE A 80 -2.33 -3.94 5.39
C ILE A 80 -3.12 -5.23 5.23
N ALA A 81 -3.87 -5.36 4.12
CA ALA A 81 -4.67 -6.56 3.85
C ALA A 81 -3.83 -7.86 3.78
N PHE A 82 -2.54 -7.74 3.46
CA PHE A 82 -1.60 -8.86 3.37
C PHE A 82 -0.46 -8.80 4.39
N LYS A 83 -0.53 -7.93 5.42
CA LYS A 83 0.59 -7.61 6.30
C LYS A 83 1.36 -8.84 6.81
N ASP A 84 0.64 -9.84 7.30
CA ASP A 84 1.22 -11.05 7.90
C ASP A 84 1.55 -12.16 6.87
N LYS A 85 1.31 -11.90 5.58
CA LYS A 85 1.55 -12.82 4.47
C LYS A 85 2.61 -12.30 3.50
N ILE A 86 3.09 -11.08 3.66
CA ILE A 86 4.06 -10.46 2.74
C ILE A 86 5.46 -10.92 3.10
N LYS A 87 6.04 -11.75 2.22
CA LYS A 87 7.46 -12.10 2.25
C LYS A 87 8.32 -10.97 1.69
N PHE A 88 7.89 -10.37 0.59
CA PHE A 88 8.59 -9.28 -0.08
C PHE A 88 7.61 -8.24 -0.60
N MET A 89 7.98 -6.97 -0.47
CA MET A 89 7.23 -5.86 -1.04
C MET A 89 8.22 -4.81 -1.51
N GLN A 90 8.05 -4.37 -2.75
CA GLN A 90 8.81 -3.25 -3.28
C GLN A 90 7.90 -2.36 -4.11
N ARG A 91 7.93 -1.06 -3.79
CA ARG A 91 7.27 -0.04 -4.59
C ARG A 91 8.10 0.27 -5.83
N GLU A 92 7.42 0.75 -6.87
CA GLU A 92 8.10 1.27 -8.04
C GLU A 92 9.03 0.22 -8.72
N TYR A 93 8.61 -1.04 -8.68
CA TYR A 93 9.42 -2.19 -9.10
C TYR A 93 9.51 -2.30 -10.63
N LYS A 94 10.67 -2.68 -11.15
CA LYS A 94 10.89 -2.84 -12.58
C LYS A 94 10.72 -4.30 -13.01
N VAL A 95 9.70 -4.57 -13.81
CA VAL A 95 9.48 -5.85 -14.50
C VAL A 95 9.88 -5.66 -15.96
N LYS A 96 11.08 -6.12 -16.33
CA LYS A 96 11.69 -5.90 -17.65
C LYS A 96 11.71 -4.41 -18.01
N ASN A 97 10.91 -3.96 -18.97
CA ASN A 97 10.85 -2.57 -19.42
C ASN A 97 9.74 -1.76 -18.73
N ASN A 98 8.88 -2.41 -17.94
CA ASN A 98 7.74 -1.78 -17.29
C ASN A 98 8.04 -1.53 -15.81
N LYS A 99 7.72 -0.32 -15.34
CA LYS A 99 7.74 0.03 -13.92
C LYS A 99 6.34 -0.10 -13.35
N VAL A 100 6.14 -1.00 -12.38
CA VAL A 100 4.86 -1.20 -11.69
C VAL A 100 4.81 -0.41 -10.38
N ASP A 101 3.62 -0.01 -9.95
CA ASP A 101 3.48 0.83 -8.75
C ASP A 101 3.91 0.11 -7.47
N CYS A 102 3.54 -1.17 -7.33
CA CYS A 102 4.06 -2.04 -6.28
C CYS A 102 4.01 -3.51 -6.69
N ILE A 103 5.01 -4.27 -6.25
CA ILE A 103 4.97 -5.74 -6.24
C ILE A 103 4.88 -6.25 -4.81
N PHE A 104 4.10 -7.30 -4.61
CA PHE A 104 4.07 -8.10 -3.40
C PHE A 104 4.37 -9.56 -3.76
N ILE A 105 5.25 -10.20 -3.00
CA ILE A 105 5.44 -11.65 -3.02
C ILE A 105 5.00 -12.15 -1.66
N LEU A 106 4.01 -13.05 -1.66
CA LEU A 106 3.48 -13.62 -0.44
C LEU A 106 4.29 -14.85 0.00
N GLU A 107 4.13 -15.25 1.26
CA GLU A 107 4.80 -16.43 1.83
C GLU A 107 4.48 -17.73 1.08
N ASP A 108 3.29 -17.82 0.48
CA ASP A 108 2.86 -18.96 -0.35
C ASP A 108 3.38 -18.91 -1.80
N GLY A 109 4.25 -17.95 -2.12
CA GLY A 109 4.86 -17.78 -3.45
C GLY A 109 3.98 -17.05 -4.47
N ARG A 110 2.76 -16.62 -4.11
CA ARG A 110 1.93 -15.79 -4.99
C ARG A 110 2.56 -14.41 -5.21
N ILE A 111 2.50 -13.94 -6.46
CA ILE A 111 2.96 -12.61 -6.86
C ILE A 111 1.75 -11.74 -7.15
N ILE A 112 1.63 -10.61 -6.46
CA ILE A 112 0.62 -9.59 -6.73
C ILE A 112 1.32 -8.37 -7.32
N ILE A 113 0.92 -8.01 -8.54
CA ILE A 113 1.28 -6.74 -9.16
C ILE A 113 0.15 -5.75 -8.90
N LEU A 114 0.47 -4.60 -8.33
CA LEU A 114 -0.49 -3.55 -8.03
C LEU A 114 -0.21 -2.32 -8.88
N GLU A 115 -1.25 -1.77 -9.49
CA GLU A 115 -1.31 -0.44 -10.08
C GLU A 115 -2.41 0.39 -9.42
N VAL A 116 -2.20 1.69 -9.28
CA VAL A 116 -3.17 2.62 -8.69
C VAL A 116 -3.52 3.71 -9.72
N ASP A 117 -4.68 3.52 -10.35
CA ASP A 117 -5.24 4.38 -11.39
C ASP A 117 -6.15 5.47 -10.76
N ILE A 118 -5.54 6.51 -10.19
CA ILE A 118 -6.28 7.68 -9.70
C ILE A 118 -6.53 8.69 -10.82
N TYR A 119 -5.45 9.11 -11.48
CA TYR A 119 -5.48 10.15 -12.52
C TYR A 119 -5.18 9.59 -13.90
N ASN A 120 -4.19 8.70 -13.98
CA ASN A 120 -3.74 8.08 -15.22
C ASN A 120 -4.10 6.60 -15.22
N ARG A 121 -4.55 6.09 -16.36
CA ARG A 121 -4.91 4.68 -16.51
C ARG A 121 -3.69 3.86 -16.92
N THR A 122 -3.52 2.72 -16.29
CA THR A 122 -2.55 1.70 -16.73
C THR A 122 -2.93 1.17 -18.11
N LYS A 123 -2.02 1.28 -19.08
CA LYS A 123 -2.22 0.80 -20.46
C LYS A 123 -2.35 -0.73 -20.49
N GLU A 124 -3.24 -1.23 -21.34
CA GLU A 124 -3.42 -2.69 -21.54
C GLU A 124 -2.14 -3.37 -22.01
N THR A 125 -1.33 -2.68 -22.83
CA THR A 125 -0.02 -3.19 -23.29
C THR A 125 0.92 -3.47 -22.12
N LYS A 126 1.02 -2.55 -21.16
CA LYS A 126 1.81 -2.74 -19.92
C LYS A 126 1.34 -3.96 -19.14
N ILE A 127 0.02 -4.14 -18.99
CA ILE A 127 -0.55 -5.27 -18.25
C ILE A 127 -0.14 -6.59 -18.92
N LYS A 128 -0.36 -6.72 -20.23
CA LYS A 128 0.00 -7.92 -21.01
C LYS A 128 1.49 -8.23 -20.94
N GLU A 129 2.34 -7.22 -21.13
CA GLU A 129 3.79 -7.38 -21.08
C GLU A 129 4.29 -7.84 -19.72
N VAL A 130 3.74 -7.28 -18.63
CA VAL A 130 4.09 -7.69 -17.26
C VAL A 130 3.62 -9.12 -16.99
N LEU A 131 2.37 -9.45 -17.31
CA LEU A 131 1.83 -10.80 -17.13
C LEU A 131 2.64 -11.85 -17.91
N ASN A 132 2.93 -11.59 -19.18
CA ASN A 132 3.74 -12.49 -20.02
C ASN A 132 5.15 -12.67 -19.45
N THR A 133 5.80 -11.59 -19.00
CA THR A 133 7.14 -11.66 -18.39
C THR A 133 7.12 -12.51 -17.12
N LEU A 134 6.08 -12.37 -16.29
CA LEU A 134 6.00 -13.11 -15.04
C LEU A 134 5.54 -14.55 -15.22
N ALA A 135 4.80 -14.88 -16.29
CA ALA A 135 4.34 -16.24 -16.57
C ALA A 135 5.49 -17.26 -16.63
N GLU A 136 6.69 -16.82 -17.05
CA GLU A 136 7.92 -17.64 -17.08
C GLU A 136 8.33 -18.16 -15.69
N THR A 137 7.91 -17.49 -14.61
CA THR A 137 8.28 -17.86 -13.23
C THR A 137 7.52 -19.07 -12.68
N LYS A 138 6.47 -19.56 -13.38
CA LYS A 138 5.53 -20.59 -12.91
C LYS A 138 4.82 -20.26 -11.57
N ALA A 139 4.97 -19.03 -11.07
CA ALA A 139 4.25 -18.56 -9.89
C ALA A 139 2.80 -18.24 -10.24
N LYS A 140 1.89 -18.33 -9.25
CA LYS A 140 0.55 -17.80 -9.40
C LYS A 140 0.61 -16.27 -9.33
N ILE A 141 0.22 -15.62 -10.43
CA ILE A 141 0.30 -14.16 -10.61
C ILE A 141 -1.10 -13.58 -10.55
N GLU A 142 -1.26 -12.49 -9.80
CA GLU A 142 -2.48 -11.69 -9.78
C GLU A 142 -2.13 -10.24 -10.14
N PHE A 143 -2.81 -9.67 -11.13
CA PHE A 143 -2.66 -8.26 -11.49
C PHE A 143 -3.85 -7.48 -10.93
N TRP A 144 -3.58 -6.54 -10.03
CA TRP A 144 -4.58 -5.76 -9.33
C TRP A 144 -4.49 -4.31 -9.75
N ILE A 145 -5.64 -3.69 -10.03
CA ILE A 145 -5.71 -2.25 -10.30
C ILE A 145 -6.73 -1.64 -9.35
N VAL A 146 -6.27 -0.69 -8.53
CA VAL A 146 -7.16 0.16 -7.73
C VAL A 146 -7.52 1.38 -8.54
N CYS A 147 -8.81 1.54 -8.88
CA CYS A 147 -9.29 2.59 -9.77
C CYS A 147 -10.18 3.58 -9.02
N LYS A 148 -10.02 4.88 -9.29
CA LYS A 148 -11.00 5.90 -8.86
C LYS A 148 -12.32 5.81 -9.63
N HIS A 149 -12.25 5.49 -10.92
CA HIS A 149 -13.41 5.38 -11.79
C HIS A 149 -13.44 4.02 -12.48
N GLU A 150 -14.63 3.49 -12.74
CA GLU A 150 -14.76 2.25 -13.48
C GLU A 150 -14.16 2.35 -14.87
N ARG A 151 -13.45 1.29 -15.28
CA ARG A 151 -12.96 1.16 -16.64
C ARG A 151 -14.09 0.67 -17.56
N ARG A 152 -14.21 1.32 -18.73
CA ARG A 152 -15.13 0.90 -19.80
C ARG A 152 -14.78 -0.49 -20.36
N VAL A 153 -13.48 -0.77 -20.45
CA VAL A 153 -12.94 -2.07 -20.90
C VAL A 153 -12.18 -2.68 -19.73
N ARG A 154 -12.58 -3.90 -19.36
CA ARG A 154 -11.94 -4.68 -18.29
C ARG A 154 -11.25 -5.89 -18.91
N MET A 155 -10.05 -6.18 -18.44
CA MET A 155 -9.34 -7.41 -18.79
C MET A 155 -9.73 -8.51 -17.81
N GLN A 156 -10.05 -9.70 -18.31
CA GLN A 156 -10.53 -10.83 -17.49
C GLN A 156 -9.51 -11.29 -16.45
N GLU A 157 -8.21 -11.19 -16.75
CA GLU A 157 -7.10 -11.61 -15.89
C GLU A 157 -6.72 -10.55 -14.83
N VAL A 158 -7.44 -9.43 -14.77
CA VAL A 158 -7.14 -8.30 -13.88
C VAL A 158 -8.22 -8.14 -12.84
N LYS A 159 -7.80 -8.05 -11.58
CA LYS A 159 -8.68 -7.72 -10.47
C LYS A 159 -8.80 -6.20 -10.34
N TYR A 160 -10.01 -5.68 -10.51
CA TYR A 160 -10.31 -4.26 -10.33
C TYR A 160 -10.90 -4.00 -8.94
N ILE A 161 -10.37 -3.01 -8.23
CA ILE A 161 -10.83 -2.60 -6.90
C ILE A 161 -11.21 -1.12 -6.99
N LYS A 162 -12.41 -0.72 -6.55
CA LYS A 162 -12.75 0.70 -6.50
C LYS A 162 -12.05 1.35 -5.31
N ILE A 163 -11.55 2.56 -5.51
CA ILE A 163 -10.87 3.29 -4.44
C ILE A 163 -11.80 3.59 -3.25
N ASP A 164 -13.10 3.75 -3.51
CA ASP A 164 -14.10 4.02 -2.47
C ASP A 164 -14.35 2.79 -1.58
N ASP A 165 -14.04 1.58 -2.07
CA ASP A 165 -14.08 0.34 -1.29
C ASP A 165 -12.82 0.18 -0.41
N VAL A 166 -11.84 1.08 -0.57
CA VAL A 166 -10.55 1.08 0.13
C VAL A 166 -10.61 2.19 1.17
N GLU A 167 -10.95 1.83 2.41
CA GLU A 167 -10.99 2.82 3.50
C GLU A 167 -9.57 3.22 3.92
N ILE A 168 -9.16 4.42 3.49
CA ILE A 168 -7.87 5.08 3.74
C ILE A 168 -8.01 6.11 4.85
#